data_AF-A0A284R6A6-F1
#
_entry.id   AF-A0A284R6A6-F1
#
_cell.length_a   1.000
_cell.length_b   1.000
_cell.length_c   1.000
_cell.angle_alpha   90.00
_cell.angle_beta   90.00
_cell.angle_gamma   90.00
#
_symmetry.space_group_name_H-M   'P 1'
#
loop_
_entity.id
_entity.type
_entity.pdbx_description
1 polymer ?
#
loop_
_entity_poly.entity_id
_entity_poly.type
_entity_poly.pdbx_seq_one_letter_code
_entity_poly.pdbx_strand_id
1 'polypeptide(L)'
;MAHRFGNWAVQRCLEAASTAEERRKIVGCMRGRIVELATICYGCHVLQKALDCEEDIRLAIVSELLLGDFAQTLVNKHASHVWSKIMELSWTPPAPPIFAFVNKSLKGKWAALACHETGSLVVQHAFENLEDSAKDGIVDELLNQGPSVFSEVAKSQWGSYCIQHILEHRSDKHRQLTLDHLITGLLEYATNEQGYKSVTKALKEGGQDTLDKVVKRMCEPVKTYGLILLSLSPAGTYVLNSLGPCSLDILSAEDLAKDFPLRDIMPGMPNCQKSSWQANLFALSDH
;
A
#
# COMPACT_ATOMS: atom_id res chain seq x y z
N MET A 1 31.72 -4.20 11.40
CA MET A 1 30.24 -4.22 11.27
C MET A 1 29.79 -3.91 9.83
N ALA A 2 30.37 -2.92 9.14
CA ALA A 2 30.04 -2.56 7.76
C ALA A 2 30.68 -3.41 6.64
N HIS A 3 31.50 -4.42 6.97
CA HIS A 3 32.24 -5.20 5.97
C HIS A 3 31.46 -6.44 5.52
N ARG A 4 31.58 -6.83 4.24
CA ARG A 4 30.88 -7.98 3.61
C ARG A 4 30.97 -9.29 4.39
N PHE A 5 32.13 -9.56 5.01
CA PHE A 5 32.33 -10.74 5.86
C PHE A 5 32.32 -10.41 7.35
N GLY A 6 32.74 -9.19 7.72
CA GLY A 6 32.84 -8.80 9.12
C GLY A 6 31.48 -8.64 9.80
N ASN A 7 30.41 -8.39 9.05
CA ASN A 7 29.06 -8.37 9.60
C ASN A 7 28.64 -9.75 10.14
N TRP A 8 28.99 -10.84 9.46
CA TRP A 8 28.65 -12.20 9.89
C TRP A 8 29.33 -12.58 11.21
N ALA A 9 30.60 -12.22 11.38
CA ALA A 9 31.31 -12.44 12.63
C ALA A 9 30.61 -11.72 13.79
N VAL A 10 30.23 -10.45 13.62
CA VAL A 10 29.53 -9.70 14.65
C VAL A 10 28.15 -10.29 14.95
N GLN A 11 27.39 -10.68 13.93
CA GLN A 11 26.10 -11.36 14.12
C GLN A 11 26.27 -12.66 14.92
N ARG A 12 27.29 -13.48 14.61
CA ARG A 12 27.59 -14.70 15.36
C ARG A 12 28.00 -14.42 16.81
N CYS A 13 28.75 -13.34 17.06
CA CYS A 13 29.06 -12.90 18.42
C CYS A 13 27.79 -12.51 19.19
N LEU A 14 26.81 -11.88 18.56
CA LEU A 14 25.53 -11.56 19.19
C LEU A 14 24.71 -12.83 19.50
N GLU A 15 24.79 -13.87 18.67
CA GLU A 15 23.99 -15.11 18.79
C GLU A 15 24.58 -16.19 19.71
N ALA A 16 25.85 -16.57 19.53
CA ALA A 16 26.25 -17.96 19.77
C ALA A 16 27.03 -18.22 21.07
N ALA A 17 27.42 -17.19 21.83
CA ALA A 17 28.24 -17.41 23.05
C ALA A 17 28.32 -16.22 24.02
N SER A 18 27.60 -15.11 23.78
CA SER A 18 27.79 -13.89 24.57
C SER A 18 26.82 -13.81 25.74
N THR A 19 27.34 -13.41 26.91
CA THR A 19 26.55 -12.90 28.03
C THR A 19 25.84 -11.59 27.66
N ALA A 20 24.82 -11.20 28.43
CA ALA A 20 24.14 -9.92 28.25
C ALA A 20 25.11 -8.73 28.31
N GLU A 21 26.12 -8.81 29.17
CA GLU A 21 27.15 -7.77 29.28
C GLU A 21 28.05 -7.69 28.04
N GLU A 22 28.42 -8.83 27.45
CA GLU A 22 29.19 -8.87 26.21
C GLU A 22 28.38 -8.34 25.03
N ARG A 23 27.09 -8.68 24.93
CA ARG A 23 26.18 -8.08 23.94
C ARG A 23 26.13 -6.57 24.08
N ARG A 24 26.01 -6.05 25.32
CA ARG A 24 26.07 -4.60 25.58
C ARG A 24 27.39 -3.98 25.16
N LYS A 25 28.52 -4.63 25.39
CA LYS A 25 29.84 -4.14 24.92
C LYS A 25 29.89 -4.06 23.40
N ILE A 26 29.39 -5.09 22.70
CA ILE A 26 29.33 -5.13 21.23
C ILE A 26 28.44 -3.99 20.69
N VAL A 27 27.25 -3.81 21.25
CA VAL A 27 26.33 -2.73 20.85
C VAL A 27 26.87 -1.36 21.25
N GLY A 28 27.60 -1.27 22.36
CA GLY A 28 28.31 -0.05 22.77
C GLY A 28 29.27 0.46 21.70
N CYS A 29 29.89 -0.43 20.92
CA CYS A 29 30.75 -0.06 19.78
C CYS A 29 29.97 0.49 18.57
N MET A 30 28.64 0.31 18.52
CA MET A 30 27.74 0.83 17.48
C MET A 30 27.21 2.22 17.81
N ARG A 31 27.24 2.62 19.09
CA ARG A 31 26.70 3.89 19.58
C ARG A 31 27.32 5.09 18.85
N GLY A 32 26.48 6.04 18.47
CA GLY A 32 26.83 7.21 17.66
C GLY A 32 26.92 6.93 16.16
N ARG A 33 26.71 5.69 15.71
CA ARG A 33 26.74 5.26 14.30
C ARG A 33 25.55 4.37 13.92
N ILE A 34 24.49 4.33 14.73
CA ILE A 34 23.33 3.46 14.47
C ILE A 34 22.65 3.85 13.16
N VAL A 35 22.45 5.15 12.91
CA VAL A 35 21.85 5.63 11.66
C VAL A 35 22.72 5.26 10.45
N GLU A 36 24.04 5.47 10.55
CA GLU A 36 24.99 5.09 9.51
C GLU A 36 24.89 3.59 9.21
N LEU A 37 24.95 2.74 10.25
CA LEU A 37 24.88 1.30 10.14
C LEU A 37 23.53 0.82 9.56
N ALA A 38 22.42 1.46 9.90
CA ALA A 38 21.10 1.11 9.36
C ALA A 38 21.01 1.36 7.86
N THR A 39 21.65 2.41 7.35
CA THR A 39 21.54 2.84 5.95
C THR A 39 22.45 2.09 4.96
N ILE A 40 23.30 1.18 5.44
CA ILE A 40 24.24 0.42 4.61
C ILE A 40 23.90 -1.08 4.57
N CYS A 41 24.23 -1.72 3.44
CA CYS A 41 23.80 -3.09 3.13
C CYS A 41 24.22 -4.15 4.16
N TYR A 42 25.42 -4.03 4.74
CA TYR A 42 25.92 -5.02 5.70
C TYR A 42 25.63 -4.63 7.15
N GLY A 43 25.54 -3.33 7.43
CA GLY A 43 25.30 -2.80 8.78
C GLY A 43 23.86 -3.07 9.24
N CYS A 44 22.87 -2.97 8.34
CA CYS A 44 21.48 -3.20 8.69
C CYS A 44 21.23 -4.63 9.19
N HIS A 45 21.96 -5.63 8.68
CA HIS A 45 21.87 -7.01 9.17
C HIS A 45 22.41 -7.17 10.60
N VAL A 46 23.48 -6.44 10.93
CA VAL A 46 24.01 -6.43 12.31
C VAL A 46 23.02 -5.78 13.27
N LEU A 47 22.39 -4.67 12.87
CA LEU A 47 21.38 -4.02 13.70
C LEU A 47 20.14 -4.88 13.88
N GLN A 48 19.62 -5.49 12.82
CA GLN A 48 18.50 -6.43 12.91
C GLN A 48 18.80 -7.57 13.89
N LYS A 49 20.03 -8.09 13.86
CA LYS A 49 20.47 -9.11 14.82
C LYS A 49 20.58 -8.56 16.25
N ALA A 50 21.07 -7.33 16.42
CA ALA A 50 21.14 -6.68 17.71
C ALA A 50 19.73 -6.41 18.30
N LEU A 51 18.71 -6.21 17.46
CA LEU A 51 17.31 -6.08 17.90
C LEU A 51 16.73 -7.40 18.44
N ASP A 52 17.31 -8.56 18.14
CA ASP A 52 16.92 -9.84 18.77
C ASP A 52 17.40 -9.94 20.23
N CYS A 53 18.28 -9.04 20.69
CA CYS A 53 18.88 -9.06 22.02
C CYS A 53 17.94 -8.45 23.09
N GLU A 54 18.48 -8.06 24.24
CA GLU A 54 17.73 -7.51 25.38
C GLU A 54 17.02 -6.19 25.07
N GLU A 55 15.95 -5.89 25.84
CA GLU A 55 15.15 -4.68 25.64
C GLU A 55 15.95 -3.39 25.83
N ASP A 56 16.93 -3.35 26.73
CA ASP A 56 17.78 -2.18 26.91
C ASP A 56 18.66 -1.92 25.68
N ILE A 57 19.11 -2.99 25.01
CA ILE A 57 19.82 -2.91 23.72
C ILE A 57 18.88 -2.42 22.62
N ARG A 58 17.69 -3.03 22.50
CA ARG A 58 16.67 -2.62 21.52
C ARG A 58 16.36 -1.14 21.67
N LEU A 59 16.13 -0.69 22.91
CA LEU A 59 15.78 0.69 23.20
C LEU A 59 16.91 1.65 22.87
N ALA A 60 18.18 1.28 23.13
CA ALA A 60 19.33 2.11 22.75
C ALA A 60 19.42 2.32 21.24
N ILE A 61 19.21 1.26 20.45
CA ILE A 61 19.21 1.32 18.98
C ILE A 61 18.06 2.20 18.49
N VAL A 62 16.84 1.95 18.96
CA VAL A 62 15.65 2.72 18.54
C VAL A 62 15.79 4.18 18.94
N SER A 63 16.26 4.47 20.15
CA SER A 63 16.45 5.84 20.62
C SER A 63 17.40 6.60 19.71
N GLU A 64 18.52 6.00 19.31
CA GLU A 64 19.47 6.67 18.42
C GLU A 64 18.92 6.85 16.99
N LEU A 65 18.14 5.90 16.48
CA LEU A 65 17.44 6.07 15.19
C LEU A 65 16.45 7.23 15.23
N LEU A 66 15.82 7.49 16.38
CA LEU A 66 14.86 8.58 16.56
C LEU A 66 15.50 9.96 16.80
N LEU A 67 16.80 10.04 17.13
CA LEU A 67 17.48 11.30 17.47
C LEU A 67 17.78 12.23 16.28
N GLY A 68 17.33 11.90 15.07
CA GLY A 68 17.51 12.72 13.87
C GLY A 68 16.30 12.72 12.94
N ASP A 69 16.52 13.06 11.67
CA ASP A 69 15.48 12.97 10.63
C ASP A 69 15.26 11.51 10.21
N PHE A 70 14.56 10.78 11.06
CA PHE A 70 14.28 9.37 10.84
C PHE A 70 13.34 9.12 9.63
N ALA A 71 12.72 10.16 9.06
CA ALA A 71 11.98 10.02 7.81
C ALA A 71 12.88 9.51 6.67
N GLN A 72 14.16 9.92 6.65
CA GLN A 72 15.14 9.45 5.66
C GLN A 72 15.47 7.96 5.81
N THR A 73 15.42 7.43 7.04
CA THR A 73 15.71 6.01 7.27
C THR A 73 14.50 5.12 6.93
N LEU A 74 13.28 5.64 6.97
CA LEU A 74 12.08 4.92 6.53
C LEU A 74 12.01 4.72 5.01
N VAL A 75 12.57 5.65 4.23
CA VAL A 75 12.65 5.56 2.77
C VAL A 75 13.93 4.91 2.25
N ASN A 76 14.89 4.63 3.13
CA ASN A 76 16.15 4.01 2.76
C ASN A 76 15.99 2.49 2.63
N LYS A 77 16.42 1.92 1.48
CA LYS A 77 16.30 0.49 1.16
C LYS A 77 16.87 -0.50 2.18
N HIS A 78 17.84 -0.08 3.01
CA HIS A 78 18.46 -0.93 4.02
C HIS A 78 17.90 -0.67 5.41
N ALA A 79 17.70 0.60 5.75
CA ALA A 79 17.21 0.98 7.07
C ALA A 79 15.72 0.66 7.23
N SER A 80 14.95 0.59 6.15
CA SER A 80 13.55 0.12 6.17
C SER A 80 13.40 -1.27 6.77
N HIS A 81 14.32 -2.19 6.50
CA HIS A 81 14.32 -3.53 7.12
C HIS A 81 14.57 -3.47 8.63
N VAL A 82 15.37 -2.50 9.09
CA VAL A 82 15.54 -2.27 10.54
C VAL A 82 14.23 -1.75 11.13
N TRP A 83 13.52 -0.85 10.45
CA TRP A 83 12.20 -0.37 10.87
C TRP A 83 11.15 -1.46 10.92
N SER A 84 11.03 -2.31 9.89
CA SER A 84 10.14 -3.49 9.91
C SER A 84 10.43 -4.36 11.13
N LYS A 85 11.71 -4.66 11.38
CA LYS A 85 12.10 -5.43 12.56
C LYS A 85 11.72 -4.74 13.87
N ILE A 86 11.84 -3.41 13.97
CA ILE A 86 11.42 -2.63 15.15
C ILE A 86 9.91 -2.73 15.37
N MET A 87 9.10 -2.72 14.30
CA MET A 87 7.64 -2.86 14.37
C MET A 87 7.20 -4.23 14.86
N GLU A 88 7.98 -5.28 14.59
CA GLU A 88 7.73 -6.66 15.06
C GLU A 88 8.12 -6.88 16.54
N LEU A 89 8.81 -5.94 17.18
CA LEU A 89 9.30 -6.13 18.55
C LEU A 89 8.17 -6.11 19.58
N SER A 90 8.19 -7.09 20.48
CA SER A 90 7.41 -7.06 21.71
C SER A 90 8.23 -6.43 22.84
N TRP A 91 7.55 -5.63 23.68
CA TRP A 91 8.13 -4.91 24.80
C TRP A 91 7.45 -5.28 26.11
N THR A 92 8.20 -5.37 27.21
CA THR A 92 7.64 -5.55 28.55
C THR A 92 6.85 -4.29 28.95
N PRO A 93 5.60 -4.44 29.45
CA PRO A 93 4.83 -3.30 29.92
C PRO A 93 5.49 -2.60 31.13
N PRO A 94 5.50 -1.24 31.17
CA PRO A 94 4.96 -0.33 30.16
C PRO A 94 5.86 -0.20 28.93
N ALA A 95 5.29 -0.43 27.75
CA ALA A 95 6.04 -0.35 26.50
C ALA A 95 6.50 1.09 26.21
N PRO A 96 7.71 1.27 25.63
CA PRO A 96 8.18 2.60 25.25
C PRO A 96 7.30 3.17 24.12
N PRO A 97 6.93 4.47 24.16
CA PRO A 97 5.98 5.08 23.22
C PRO A 97 6.61 5.41 21.85
N ILE A 98 7.39 4.47 21.30
CA ILE A 98 8.16 4.61 20.04
C ILE A 98 7.23 5.02 18.91
N PHE A 99 6.16 4.24 18.67
CA PHE A 99 5.27 4.48 17.53
C PHE A 99 4.32 5.65 17.73
N ALA A 100 4.00 6.01 18.98
CA ALA A 100 3.31 7.26 19.27
C ALA A 100 4.17 8.48 18.86
N PHE A 101 5.48 8.44 19.14
CA PHE A 101 6.42 9.48 18.69
C PHE A 101 6.58 9.51 17.17
N VAL A 102 6.72 8.34 16.54
CA VAL A 102 6.81 8.20 15.08
C VAL A 102 5.56 8.76 14.39
N ASN A 103 4.36 8.35 14.82
CA ASN A 103 3.09 8.87 14.28
C ASN A 103 2.97 10.38 14.44
N LYS A 104 3.34 10.92 15.61
CA LYS A 104 3.31 12.37 15.85
C LYS A 104 4.23 13.12 14.90
N SER A 105 5.44 12.59 14.65
CA SER A 105 6.46 13.24 13.84
C SER A 105 6.25 13.07 12.33
N LEU A 106 5.57 12.00 11.90
CA LEU A 106 5.18 11.74 10.51
C LEU A 106 3.78 12.21 10.16
N LYS A 107 3.07 12.87 11.08
CA LYS A 107 1.76 13.45 10.80
C LYS A 107 1.84 14.38 9.57
N GLY A 108 0.98 14.13 8.60
CA GLY A 108 0.94 14.80 7.29
C GLY A 108 1.96 14.29 6.28
N LYS A 109 2.71 13.22 6.58
CA LYS A 109 3.73 12.62 5.71
C LYS A 109 3.51 11.13 5.42
N TRP A 110 2.52 10.48 6.03
CA TRP A 110 2.21 9.07 5.82
C TRP A 110 1.74 8.78 4.41
N ALA A 111 0.93 9.66 3.82
CA ALA A 111 0.50 9.52 2.42
C ALA A 111 1.68 9.56 1.44
N ALA A 112 2.60 10.51 1.64
CA ALA A 112 3.83 10.60 0.84
C ALA A 112 4.73 9.37 1.04
N LEU A 113 4.83 8.86 2.28
CA LEU A 113 5.58 7.64 2.58
C LEU A 113 4.96 6.40 1.92
N ALA A 114 3.62 6.29 1.92
CA ALA A 114 2.88 5.22 1.26
C ALA A 114 3.08 5.23 -0.26
N CYS A 115 3.34 6.40 -0.85
CA CYS A 115 3.62 6.54 -2.27
C CYS A 115 5.08 6.28 -2.65
N HIS A 116 5.97 6.05 -1.67
CA HIS A 116 7.39 5.79 -1.91
C HIS A 116 7.67 4.29 -2.10
N GLU A 117 8.62 3.94 -2.98
CA GLU A 117 9.00 2.55 -3.29
C GLU A 117 9.29 1.73 -2.03
N THR A 118 10.21 2.22 -1.20
CA THR A 118 10.55 1.56 0.07
C THR A 118 9.57 1.89 1.19
N GLY A 119 8.99 3.10 1.16
CA GLY A 119 8.15 3.59 2.27
C GLY A 119 6.81 2.87 2.35
N SER A 120 6.24 2.50 1.20
CA SER A 120 5.01 1.71 1.11
C SER A 120 5.11 0.37 1.83
N LEU A 121 6.28 -0.26 1.82
CA LEU A 121 6.53 -1.52 2.53
C LEU A 121 6.52 -1.28 4.04
N VAL A 122 7.11 -0.17 4.49
CA VAL A 122 7.10 0.21 5.91
C VAL A 122 5.68 0.52 6.39
N VAL A 123 4.86 1.19 5.56
CA VAL A 123 3.45 1.45 5.86
C VAL A 123 2.65 0.14 5.99
N GLN A 124 2.87 -0.83 5.09
CA GLN A 124 2.23 -2.14 5.17
C GLN A 124 2.66 -2.92 6.43
N HIS A 125 3.95 -2.93 6.77
CA HIS A 125 4.42 -3.56 8.02
C HIS A 125 3.83 -2.87 9.25
N ALA A 126 3.62 -1.56 9.20
CA ALA A 126 2.95 -0.83 10.26
C ALA A 126 1.49 -1.28 10.43
N PHE A 127 0.77 -1.52 9.33
CA PHE A 127 -0.60 -2.06 9.35
C PHE A 127 -0.70 -3.48 9.90
N GLU A 128 0.38 -4.27 9.83
CA GLU A 128 0.40 -5.63 10.35
C GLU A 128 0.77 -5.64 11.84
N ASN A 129 1.85 -4.95 12.22
CA ASN A 129 2.52 -5.21 13.48
C ASN A 129 2.21 -4.20 14.60
N LEU A 130 1.70 -3.01 14.28
CA LEU A 130 1.45 -1.99 15.31
C LEU A 130 0.16 -2.24 16.10
N GLU A 131 -0.05 -1.46 17.16
CA GLU A 131 -1.33 -1.42 17.87
C GLU A 131 -2.37 -0.65 17.05
N ASP A 132 -3.66 -0.99 17.22
CA ASP A 132 -4.76 -0.38 16.45
C ASP A 132 -4.78 1.14 16.56
N SER A 133 -4.50 1.70 17.74
CA SER A 133 -4.42 3.16 17.94
C SER A 133 -3.37 3.83 17.06
N ALA A 134 -2.24 3.16 16.82
CA ALA A 134 -1.19 3.66 15.94
C ALA A 134 -1.56 3.47 14.47
N LYS A 135 -2.18 2.33 14.12
CA LYS A 135 -2.64 2.01 12.76
C LYS A 135 -3.74 2.95 12.27
N ASP A 136 -4.63 3.36 13.16
CA ASP A 136 -5.75 4.23 12.85
C ASP A 136 -5.28 5.62 12.44
N GLY A 137 -4.29 6.17 13.13
CA GLY A 137 -3.70 7.47 12.76
C GLY A 137 -3.09 7.48 11.36
N ILE A 138 -2.47 6.37 10.93
CA ILE A 138 -1.91 6.24 9.57
C ILE A 138 -3.03 6.14 8.55
N VAL A 139 -4.03 5.29 8.78
CA VAL A 139 -5.15 5.09 7.83
C VAL A 139 -6.04 6.32 7.72
N ASP A 140 -6.31 7.01 8.82
CA ASP A 140 -7.02 8.28 8.81
C ASP A 140 -6.29 9.32 7.95
N GLU A 141 -4.96 9.30 7.92
CA GLU A 141 -4.22 10.21 7.04
C GLU A 141 -4.37 9.85 5.56
N LEU A 142 -4.38 8.56 5.23
CA LEU A 142 -4.55 8.08 3.85
C LEU A 142 -5.98 8.28 3.33
N LEU A 143 -7.00 8.20 4.20
CA LEU A 143 -8.41 8.25 3.81
C LEU A 143 -9.09 9.61 4.09
N ASN A 144 -8.83 10.24 5.24
CA ASN A 144 -9.63 11.37 5.76
C ASN A 144 -9.01 12.76 5.54
N GLN A 145 -7.86 12.89 4.86
CA GLN A 145 -7.26 14.20 4.53
C GLN A 145 -7.87 14.88 3.28
N GLY A 146 -8.94 14.29 2.74
CA GLY A 146 -9.68 14.80 1.59
C GLY A 146 -9.47 13.99 0.30
N PRO A 147 -10.28 14.26 -0.74
CA PRO A 147 -10.30 13.43 -1.95
C PRO A 147 -8.98 13.41 -2.72
N SER A 148 -8.18 14.48 -2.65
CA SER A 148 -6.91 14.60 -3.36
C SER A 148 -5.86 13.63 -2.85
N VAL A 149 -5.72 13.51 -1.51
CA VAL A 149 -4.72 12.63 -0.88
C VAL A 149 -5.04 11.18 -1.15
N PHE A 150 -6.31 10.78 -0.95
CA PHE A 150 -6.74 9.43 -1.29
C PHE A 150 -6.46 9.10 -2.76
N SER A 151 -6.79 10.04 -3.66
CA SER A 151 -6.59 9.85 -5.10
C SER A 151 -5.11 9.71 -5.47
N GLU A 152 -4.23 10.49 -4.85
CA GLU A 152 -2.78 10.37 -5.02
C GLU A 152 -2.27 8.98 -4.61
N VAL A 153 -2.67 8.51 -3.43
CA VAL A 153 -2.24 7.21 -2.91
C VAL A 153 -2.80 6.06 -3.74
N ALA A 154 -4.09 6.09 -4.09
CA ALA A 154 -4.73 5.04 -4.88
C ALA A 154 -4.16 4.92 -6.30
N LYS A 155 -3.75 6.04 -6.92
CA LYS A 155 -3.15 6.06 -8.27
C LYS A 155 -1.63 5.92 -8.26
N SER A 156 -1.00 5.78 -7.10
CA SER A 156 0.44 5.56 -6.98
C SER A 156 0.83 4.12 -7.28
N GLN A 157 1.98 3.94 -7.94
CA GLN A 157 2.59 2.63 -8.19
C GLN A 157 2.80 1.84 -6.90
N TRP A 158 3.07 2.53 -5.79
CA TRP A 158 3.35 1.94 -4.49
C TRP A 158 2.18 2.09 -3.52
N GLY A 159 1.52 3.25 -3.55
CA GLY A 159 0.39 3.55 -2.66
C GLY A 159 -0.83 2.65 -2.90
N SER A 160 -1.06 2.20 -4.13
CA SER A 160 -2.16 1.28 -4.45
C SER A 160 -2.09 -0.05 -3.68
N TYR A 161 -0.90 -0.52 -3.30
CA TYR A 161 -0.72 -1.69 -2.44
C TYR A 161 -1.12 -1.41 -0.99
N CYS A 162 -0.89 -0.19 -0.49
CA CYS A 162 -1.37 0.22 0.83
C CYS A 162 -2.90 0.28 0.86
N ILE A 163 -3.55 0.79 -0.20
CA ILE A 163 -5.02 0.79 -0.29
C ILE A 163 -5.59 -0.64 -0.35
N GLN A 164 -4.95 -1.54 -1.11
CA GLN A 164 -5.34 -2.95 -1.14
C GLN A 164 -5.22 -3.61 0.24
N HIS A 165 -4.14 -3.34 0.96
CA HIS A 165 -3.95 -3.85 2.32
C HIS A 165 -5.02 -3.35 3.29
N ILE A 166 -5.45 -2.08 3.14
CA ILE A 166 -6.58 -1.53 3.90
C ILE A 166 -7.88 -2.30 3.63
N LEU A 167 -8.15 -2.63 2.37
CA LEU A 167 -9.34 -3.39 1.99
C LEU A 167 -9.34 -4.83 2.53
N GLU A 168 -8.17 -5.45 2.65
CA GLU A 168 -8.01 -6.84 3.13
C GLU A 168 -8.08 -6.97 4.65
N HIS A 169 -7.32 -6.14 5.37
CA HIS A 169 -6.93 -6.45 6.75
C HIS A 169 -7.44 -5.43 7.78
N ARG A 170 -7.98 -4.28 7.36
CA ARG A 170 -8.38 -3.23 8.31
C ARG A 170 -9.83 -3.36 8.73
N SER A 171 -10.20 -2.60 9.77
CA SER A 171 -11.53 -2.63 10.36
C SER A 171 -12.63 -2.34 9.33
N ASP A 172 -13.82 -2.88 9.57
CA ASP A 172 -14.97 -2.70 8.67
C ASP A 172 -15.26 -1.21 8.38
N LYS A 173 -15.04 -0.33 9.36
CA LYS A 173 -15.13 1.13 9.20
C LYS A 173 -14.17 1.66 8.13
N HIS A 174 -12.88 1.30 8.21
CA HIS A 174 -11.87 1.76 7.25
C HIS A 174 -12.05 1.13 5.87
N ARG A 175 -12.46 -0.15 5.83
CA ARG A 175 -12.84 -0.80 4.58
C ARG A 175 -14.00 -0.07 3.91
N GLN A 176 -15.09 0.18 4.64
CA GLN A 176 -16.26 0.88 4.07
C GLN A 176 -15.91 2.28 3.57
N LEU A 177 -15.13 3.06 4.33
CA LEU A 177 -14.69 4.39 3.90
C LEU A 177 -13.84 4.32 2.62
N THR A 178 -12.95 3.35 2.52
CA THR A 178 -12.14 3.12 1.32
C THR A 178 -13.01 2.78 0.12
N LEU A 179 -14.01 1.91 0.31
CA LEU A 179 -15.00 1.57 -0.73
C LEU A 179 -15.78 2.79 -1.19
N ASP A 180 -16.23 3.64 -0.26
CA ASP A 180 -16.99 4.85 -0.58
C ASP A 180 -16.16 5.83 -1.44
N HIS A 181 -14.87 6.01 -1.12
CA HIS A 181 -13.97 6.80 -1.95
C HIS A 181 -13.77 6.20 -3.35
N LEU A 182 -13.52 4.88 -3.44
CA LEU A 182 -13.35 4.19 -4.72
C LEU A 182 -14.61 4.26 -5.58
N ILE A 183 -15.80 4.07 -5.01
CA ILE A 183 -17.08 4.14 -5.74
C ILE A 183 -17.38 5.58 -6.18
N THR A 184 -17.08 6.56 -5.33
CA THR A 184 -17.26 7.99 -5.67
C THR A 184 -16.43 8.35 -6.89
N GLY A 185 -15.15 7.97 -6.92
CA GLY A 185 -14.21 8.21 -8.03
C GLY A 185 -14.07 7.04 -9.01
N LEU A 186 -15.05 6.13 -9.10
CA LEU A 186 -14.92 4.82 -9.77
C LEU A 186 -14.24 4.87 -11.13
N LEU A 187 -14.71 5.75 -12.02
CA LEU A 187 -14.18 5.84 -13.38
C LEU A 187 -12.72 6.31 -13.41
N GLU A 188 -12.36 7.26 -12.53
CA GLU A 188 -11.00 7.78 -12.42
C GLU A 188 -10.02 6.69 -11.98
N TYR A 189 -10.40 5.89 -10.98
CA TYR A 189 -9.54 4.82 -10.47
C TYR A 189 -9.50 3.62 -11.41
N ALA A 190 -10.65 3.19 -11.93
CA ALA A 190 -10.74 2.00 -12.76
C ALA A 190 -10.07 2.17 -14.15
N THR A 191 -9.94 3.39 -14.66
CA THR A 191 -9.20 3.66 -15.91
C THR A 191 -7.72 3.97 -15.70
N ASN A 192 -7.28 4.18 -14.45
CA ASN A 192 -5.89 4.48 -14.12
C ASN A 192 -5.02 3.22 -14.02
N GLU A 193 -3.76 3.31 -14.46
CA GLU A 193 -2.79 2.21 -14.51
C GLU A 193 -2.52 1.55 -13.14
N GLN A 194 -2.70 2.26 -12.03
CA GLN A 194 -2.49 1.72 -10.68
C GLN A 194 -3.80 1.64 -9.89
N GLY A 195 -4.67 2.63 -10.04
CA GLY A 195 -5.95 2.72 -9.33
C GLY A 195 -6.88 1.52 -9.57
N TYR A 196 -6.81 0.90 -10.76
CA TYR A 196 -7.67 -0.24 -11.07
C TYR A 196 -7.42 -1.43 -10.13
N LYS A 197 -6.19 -1.58 -9.61
CA LYS A 197 -5.82 -2.64 -8.67
C LYS A 197 -6.64 -2.52 -7.38
N SER A 198 -6.80 -1.31 -6.85
CA SER A 198 -7.62 -1.04 -5.67
C SER A 198 -9.11 -1.29 -5.95
N VAL A 199 -9.61 -0.96 -7.14
CA VAL A 199 -11.00 -1.23 -7.54
C VAL A 199 -11.27 -2.74 -7.67
N THR A 200 -10.40 -3.47 -8.37
CA THR A 200 -10.50 -4.93 -8.47
C THR A 200 -10.42 -5.59 -7.10
N LYS A 201 -9.56 -5.07 -6.21
CA LYS A 201 -9.48 -5.57 -4.85
C LYS A 201 -10.75 -5.31 -4.04
N ALA A 202 -11.33 -4.11 -4.18
CA ALA A 202 -12.60 -3.76 -3.56
C ALA A 202 -13.74 -4.70 -4.01
N LEU A 203 -13.81 -5.04 -5.30
CA LEU A 203 -14.79 -6.00 -5.82
C LEU A 203 -14.61 -7.41 -5.22
N LYS A 204 -13.36 -7.82 -4.99
CA LYS A 204 -13.05 -9.12 -4.39
C LYS A 204 -13.44 -9.21 -2.91
N GLU A 205 -13.08 -8.20 -2.12
CA GLU A 205 -13.26 -8.21 -0.66
C GLU A 205 -14.63 -7.66 -0.21
N GLY A 206 -15.26 -6.82 -1.04
CA GLY A 206 -16.50 -6.10 -0.70
C GLY A 206 -17.80 -6.87 -0.93
N GLY A 207 -17.73 -8.07 -1.53
CA GLY A 207 -18.88 -8.94 -1.77
C GLY A 207 -19.96 -8.35 -2.70
N GLN A 208 -21.16 -8.93 -2.64
CA GLN A 208 -22.26 -8.58 -3.56
C GLN A 208 -22.74 -7.12 -3.40
N ASP A 209 -22.79 -6.59 -2.19
CA ASP A 209 -23.20 -5.19 -1.96
C ASP A 209 -22.27 -4.18 -2.65
N THR A 210 -20.96 -4.44 -2.61
CA THR A 210 -19.99 -3.60 -3.32
C THR A 210 -20.15 -3.72 -4.83
N LEU A 211 -20.39 -4.94 -5.32
CA LEU A 211 -20.65 -5.17 -6.74
C LEU A 211 -21.90 -4.42 -7.21
N ASP A 212 -23.00 -4.50 -6.47
CA ASP A 212 -24.25 -3.83 -6.79
C ASP A 212 -24.07 -2.30 -6.81
N LYS A 213 -23.33 -1.75 -5.84
CA LYS A 213 -22.97 -0.33 -5.79
C LYS A 213 -22.13 0.10 -6.99
N VAL A 214 -21.15 -0.73 -7.39
CA VAL A 214 -20.29 -0.46 -8.55
C VAL A 214 -21.09 -0.51 -9.85
N VAL A 215 -21.91 -1.53 -10.06
CA VAL A 215 -22.79 -1.65 -11.23
C VAL A 215 -23.75 -0.47 -11.30
N LYS A 216 -24.45 -0.15 -10.20
CA LYS A 216 -25.34 1.00 -10.11
C LYS A 216 -24.62 2.29 -10.49
N ARG A 217 -23.40 2.49 -10.00
CA ARG A 217 -22.56 3.66 -10.28
C ARG A 217 -22.10 3.74 -11.74
N MET A 218 -21.92 2.59 -12.41
CA MET A 218 -21.60 2.52 -13.84
C MET A 218 -22.82 2.81 -14.73
N CYS A 219 -24.04 2.44 -14.29
CA CYS A 219 -25.29 2.66 -15.04
C CYS A 219 -25.86 4.09 -14.95
N GLU A 220 -25.24 5.01 -14.22
CA GLU A 220 -25.74 6.39 -14.12
C GLU A 220 -25.61 7.12 -15.48
N PRO A 221 -26.64 7.85 -15.96
CA PRO A 221 -26.75 8.33 -17.35
C PRO A 221 -25.66 9.32 -17.79
N VAL A 222 -25.00 9.99 -16.84
CA VAL A 222 -23.85 10.88 -17.13
C VAL A 222 -22.55 10.09 -17.34
N LYS A 223 -22.56 8.79 -17.03
CA LYS A 223 -21.40 7.88 -17.00
C LYS A 223 -21.46 6.74 -18.00
N THR A 224 -22.44 6.74 -18.90
CA THR A 224 -22.50 5.86 -20.08
C THR A 224 -21.20 5.94 -20.91
N TYR A 225 -20.60 7.15 -21.02
CA TYR A 225 -19.24 7.36 -21.54
C TYR A 225 -18.15 6.63 -20.74
N GLY A 226 -18.34 6.48 -19.44
CA GLY A 226 -17.42 5.81 -18.54
C GLY A 226 -17.29 4.32 -18.82
N LEU A 227 -18.37 3.64 -19.18
CA LEU A 227 -18.33 2.23 -19.61
C LEU A 227 -17.53 2.06 -20.89
N ILE A 228 -17.72 2.97 -21.85
CA ILE A 228 -16.89 3.02 -23.06
C ILE A 228 -15.43 3.23 -22.66
N LEU A 229 -15.10 4.29 -21.91
CA LEU A 229 -13.73 4.56 -21.46
C LEU A 229 -13.07 3.39 -20.72
N LEU A 230 -13.83 2.63 -19.92
CA LEU A 230 -13.35 1.42 -19.26
C LEU A 230 -13.03 0.30 -20.25
N SER A 231 -13.93 0.04 -21.20
CA SER A 231 -13.71 -0.96 -22.24
C SER A 231 -12.54 -0.60 -23.16
N LEU A 232 -12.19 0.68 -23.31
CA LEU A 232 -11.07 1.13 -24.12
C LEU A 232 -9.73 1.16 -23.38
N SER A 233 -9.75 1.05 -22.05
CA SER A 233 -8.54 1.05 -21.24
C SER A 233 -8.11 -0.38 -20.88
N PRO A 234 -6.81 -0.73 -20.99
CA PRO A 234 -6.29 -1.99 -20.45
C PRO A 234 -6.60 -2.15 -18.96
N ALA A 235 -6.55 -1.07 -18.19
CA ALA A 235 -6.88 -1.07 -16.76
C ALA A 235 -8.38 -1.30 -16.52
N GLY A 236 -9.23 -0.63 -17.32
CA GLY A 236 -10.68 -0.74 -17.21
C GLY A 236 -11.21 -2.12 -17.55
N THR A 237 -10.61 -2.80 -18.54
CA THR A 237 -10.98 -4.18 -18.89
C THR A 237 -10.71 -5.18 -17.75
N TYR A 238 -9.67 -5.01 -16.93
CA TYR A 238 -9.48 -5.82 -15.72
C TYR A 238 -10.62 -5.65 -14.71
N VAL A 239 -11.11 -4.42 -14.54
CA VAL A 239 -12.24 -4.12 -13.65
C VAL A 239 -13.53 -4.74 -14.18
N LEU A 240 -13.80 -4.60 -15.49
CA LEU A 240 -14.98 -5.20 -16.13
C LEU A 240 -14.99 -6.73 -15.99
N ASN A 241 -13.85 -7.38 -16.19
CA ASN A 241 -13.72 -8.83 -16.00
C ASN A 241 -13.96 -9.26 -14.54
N SER A 242 -13.70 -8.37 -13.58
CA SER A 242 -13.89 -8.64 -12.15
C SER A 242 -15.37 -8.57 -11.71
N LEU A 243 -16.25 -7.95 -12.51
CA LEU A 243 -17.70 -7.88 -12.24
C LEU A 243 -18.43 -9.19 -12.56
N GLY A 244 -17.83 -10.07 -13.37
CA GLY A 244 -18.43 -11.33 -13.79
C GLY A 244 -19.54 -11.17 -14.85
N PRO A 245 -19.88 -12.25 -15.58
CA PRO A 245 -20.76 -12.21 -16.75
C PRO A 245 -22.20 -11.73 -16.44
N CYS A 246 -22.77 -12.10 -15.29
CA CYS A 246 -24.15 -11.72 -14.95
C CYS A 246 -24.32 -10.21 -14.71
N SER A 247 -23.33 -9.56 -14.09
CA SER A 247 -23.33 -8.11 -13.83
C SER A 247 -23.12 -7.30 -15.12
N LEU A 248 -22.44 -7.94 -16.06
CA LEU A 248 -22.15 -7.45 -17.39
C LEU A 248 -23.41 -7.51 -18.26
N ASP A 249 -24.28 -8.50 -18.12
CA ASP A 249 -25.59 -8.55 -18.80
C ASP A 249 -26.53 -7.39 -18.39
N ILE A 250 -26.39 -6.88 -17.16
CA ILE A 250 -27.12 -5.70 -16.66
C ILE A 250 -26.60 -4.41 -17.32
N LEU A 251 -25.32 -4.38 -17.68
CA LEU A 251 -24.69 -3.30 -18.44
C LEU A 251 -24.98 -3.49 -19.94
N SER A 252 -26.25 -3.61 -20.31
CA SER A 252 -26.64 -4.03 -21.65
C SER A 252 -25.98 -3.15 -22.72
N ALA A 253 -25.24 -3.78 -23.62
CA ALA A 253 -24.60 -3.11 -24.74
C ALA A 253 -25.63 -2.52 -25.73
N GLU A 254 -26.88 -2.99 -25.68
CA GLU A 254 -28.01 -2.43 -26.43
C GLU A 254 -28.42 -1.04 -25.93
N ASP A 255 -28.37 -0.77 -24.63
CA ASP A 255 -28.65 0.57 -24.10
C ASP A 255 -27.49 1.55 -24.35
N LEU A 256 -26.25 1.03 -24.37
CA LEU A 256 -25.05 1.79 -24.75
C LEU A 256 -25.00 2.14 -26.24
N ALA A 257 -25.50 1.26 -27.12
CA ALA A 257 -25.50 1.45 -28.57
C ALA A 257 -26.60 2.38 -29.08
N LYS A 258 -27.75 2.47 -28.37
CA LYS A 258 -28.89 3.32 -28.78
C LYS A 258 -28.61 4.82 -28.65
N ASP A 259 -27.80 5.22 -27.69
CA ASP A 259 -27.55 6.64 -27.37
C ASP A 259 -26.26 7.21 -27.97
N PHE A 260 -25.46 6.41 -28.71
CA PHE A 260 -24.10 6.81 -29.08
C PHE A 260 -23.66 6.41 -30.51
N PRO A 261 -23.04 7.32 -31.29
CA PRO A 261 -22.40 6.96 -32.56
C PRO A 261 -21.05 6.26 -32.28
N LEU A 262 -21.11 5.00 -31.82
CA LEU A 262 -19.93 4.16 -31.58
C LEU A 262 -18.99 4.13 -32.81
N ARG A 263 -19.56 4.22 -34.01
CA ARG A 263 -18.86 4.29 -35.31
C ARG A 263 -17.80 5.39 -35.43
N ASP A 264 -17.95 6.52 -34.75
CA ASP A 264 -17.04 7.68 -34.90
C ASP A 264 -15.78 7.58 -34.01
N ILE A 265 -15.79 6.72 -32.98
CA ILE A 265 -14.68 6.56 -32.02
C ILE A 265 -13.83 5.31 -32.33
N MET A 266 -14.43 4.33 -33.01
CA MET A 266 -13.85 3.03 -33.35
C MET A 266 -12.62 3.00 -34.29
N PRO A 267 -12.41 3.94 -35.25
CA PRO A 267 -11.31 3.84 -36.21
C PRO A 267 -9.89 3.99 -35.60
N GLY A 268 -9.77 4.43 -34.34
CA GLY A 268 -8.48 4.71 -33.69
C GLY A 268 -7.90 3.56 -32.84
N MET A 269 -8.58 2.41 -32.74
CA MET A 269 -8.18 1.35 -31.81
C MET A 269 -7.10 0.41 -32.38
N PRO A 270 -6.00 0.14 -31.64
CA PRO A 270 -5.03 -0.88 -32.02
C PRO A 270 -5.69 -2.27 -32.02
N ASN A 271 -5.36 -3.10 -33.03
CA ASN A 271 -5.89 -4.46 -33.22
C ASN A 271 -5.55 -5.48 -32.10
N CYS A 272 -4.91 -5.06 -31.01
CA CYS A 272 -4.42 -5.93 -29.96
C CYS A 272 -5.24 -5.73 -28.69
N GLN A 273 -5.92 -6.79 -28.25
CA GLN A 273 -6.85 -6.92 -27.11
C GLN A 273 -8.31 -6.64 -27.45
N LYS A 274 -8.98 -7.66 -28.03
CA LYS A 274 -10.44 -7.77 -28.00
C LYS A 274 -10.83 -8.70 -26.86
N SER A 275 -11.22 -8.15 -25.72
CA SER A 275 -11.98 -8.87 -24.69
C SER A 275 -13.33 -9.34 -25.28
N SER A 276 -13.95 -10.36 -24.70
CA SER A 276 -15.29 -10.83 -25.10
C SER A 276 -16.33 -9.70 -25.09
N TRP A 277 -16.16 -8.75 -24.17
CA TRP A 277 -16.97 -7.55 -24.07
C TRP A 277 -16.79 -6.58 -25.23
N GLN A 278 -15.54 -6.24 -25.57
CA GLN A 278 -15.28 -5.41 -26.75
C GLN A 278 -15.81 -6.09 -28.00
N ALA A 279 -15.65 -7.41 -28.15
CA ALA A 279 -16.18 -8.17 -29.28
C ALA A 279 -17.72 -8.09 -29.39
N ASN A 280 -18.43 -8.18 -28.27
CA ASN A 280 -19.90 -8.02 -28.23
C ASN A 280 -20.33 -6.58 -28.56
N LEU A 281 -19.61 -5.57 -28.06
CA LEU A 281 -19.81 -4.16 -28.44
C LEU A 281 -19.57 -3.92 -29.93
N PHE A 282 -18.51 -4.49 -30.51
CA PHE A 282 -18.23 -4.45 -31.95
C PHE A 282 -19.40 -5.02 -32.75
N ALA A 283 -19.90 -6.21 -32.37
CA ALA A 283 -20.99 -6.89 -33.07
C ALA A 283 -22.32 -6.09 -33.06
N LEU A 284 -22.58 -5.31 -32.01
CA LEU A 284 -23.80 -4.51 -31.88
C LEU A 284 -23.75 -3.16 -32.62
N SER A 285 -22.55 -2.65 -32.92
CA SER A 285 -22.36 -1.39 -33.68
C SER A 285 -22.46 -1.54 -35.21
N ASP A 286 -22.47 -2.77 -35.72
CA ASP A 286 -22.55 -3.10 -37.14
C ASP A 286 -24.01 -3.24 -37.66
N HIS A 287 -25.00 -3.03 -36.78
CA HIS A 287 -26.43 -2.98 -37.08
C HIS A 287 -27.01 -1.58 -36.87
#